data_AF-A0A6G3D8T1-F1
#
_entry.id   AF-A0A6G3D8T1-F1
#
_cell.length_a   1.000
_cell.length_b   1.000
_cell.length_c   1.000
_cell.angle_alpha   90.00
_cell.angle_beta   90.00
_cell.angle_gamma   90.00
#
_symmetry.space_group_name_H-M   'P 1'
#
loop_
_entity.id
_entity.type
_entity.pdbx_description
1 polymer ?
#
loop_
_entity_poly.entity_id
_entity_poly.type
_entity_poly.pdbx_seq_one_letter_code
_entity_poly.pdbx_strand_id
1 'polypeptide(L)'
;EAAGQLAAACAFGWFPDSAKWRDEALRSLDRHLRANTFPSGLNRELATEYHGLVLELGLAAVAEADTAGVPVPATVRLVLLRMTDALAAVVDDALRPPRQGDADDGHGLVVDGAGTDRWASLLATGDAVFGSLPWWPAVTGTDVRTPLLAALVRPYGKDGAGRAVRRPAGRPAHFADAGLTVLRGPDGIWCRCDGGPHGFLSIAAHAHADALSVEVRHDGVDVLADPGTYCYHGQPGWRRYFRSTLGHNTLELDGTDQSVSGGPFLWTRHARSRVLGVDTSDEGVSHWSAEHDGYGGSVHRRRVELTAASRELRVVDEVRGPRRAVRLAFHLGPAVAADLVGSRAVLTWARDGVERSAVLDLPGELSWRAHRGATDPPLGWYSPGFGRKEPATTLVGTGFTDGAPGFTNRAPDFTDGARGFTTVLAFRD
;
A
#
# COMPACT_ATOMS: atom_id res chain seq x y z
N GLU A 1 -2.11 14.65 -17.65
CA GLU A 1 -2.56 15.49 -18.79
C GLU A 1 -3.42 16.67 -18.37
N ALA A 2 -4.66 16.46 -17.88
CA ALA A 2 -5.58 17.55 -17.55
C ALA A 2 -5.00 18.60 -16.59
N ALA A 3 -4.25 18.16 -15.56
CA ALA A 3 -3.53 19.05 -14.64
C ALA A 3 -2.53 19.96 -15.37
N GLY A 4 -1.72 19.41 -16.27
CA GLY A 4 -0.73 20.18 -17.05
C GLY A 4 -1.38 21.13 -18.06
N GLN A 5 -2.46 20.70 -18.74
CA GLN A 5 -3.20 21.58 -19.64
C GLN A 5 -3.86 22.73 -18.88
N LEU A 6 -4.42 22.47 -17.70
CA LEU A 6 -4.99 23.51 -16.83
C LEU A 6 -3.91 24.51 -16.41
N ALA A 7 -2.78 24.02 -15.90
CA ALA A 7 -1.63 24.86 -15.52
C ALA A 7 -1.17 25.76 -16.69
N ALA A 8 -0.93 25.18 -17.87
CA ALA A 8 -0.50 25.93 -19.05
C ALA A 8 -1.54 26.98 -19.49
N ALA A 9 -2.82 26.63 -19.49
CA ALA A 9 -3.90 27.54 -19.92
C ALA A 9 -4.20 28.65 -18.88
N CYS A 10 -3.82 28.46 -17.62
CA CYS A 10 -3.80 29.49 -16.58
C CYS A 10 -2.60 30.43 -16.74
N ALA A 11 -1.40 29.88 -16.87
CA ALA A 11 -0.16 30.67 -17.00
C ALA A 11 -0.10 31.48 -18.31
N PHE A 12 -0.60 30.91 -19.42
CA PHE A 12 -0.55 31.53 -20.74
C PHE A 12 -1.93 32.00 -21.20
N GLY A 13 -2.55 32.90 -20.42
CA GLY A 13 -3.88 33.45 -20.69
C GLY A 13 -4.01 34.35 -21.92
N TRP A 14 -2.96 34.53 -22.72
CA TRP A 14 -2.89 35.47 -23.84
C TRP A 14 -3.28 34.87 -25.21
N PHE A 15 -3.49 33.55 -25.32
CA PHE A 15 -4.00 32.98 -26.57
C PHE A 15 -5.54 33.09 -26.61
N PRO A 16 -6.14 33.32 -27.80
CA PRO A 16 -7.60 33.32 -27.95
C PRO A 16 -8.28 32.06 -27.41
N ASP A 17 -7.61 30.90 -27.53
CA ASP A 17 -8.13 29.60 -27.10
C ASP A 17 -7.91 29.29 -25.62
N SER A 18 -7.08 30.06 -24.89
CA SER A 18 -6.68 29.73 -23.51
C SER A 18 -7.86 29.57 -22.56
N ALA A 19 -8.90 30.40 -22.70
CA ALA A 19 -10.10 30.28 -21.88
C ALA A 19 -10.84 28.95 -22.10
N LYS A 20 -10.98 28.53 -23.35
CA LYS A 20 -11.61 27.26 -23.71
C LYS A 20 -10.80 26.07 -23.19
N TRP A 21 -9.49 26.06 -23.43
CA TRP A 21 -8.62 24.98 -22.95
C TRP A 21 -8.63 24.86 -21.43
N ARG A 22 -8.65 25.99 -20.72
CA ARG A 22 -8.74 26.03 -19.27
C ARG A 22 -10.05 25.40 -18.76
N ASP A 23 -11.19 25.80 -19.32
CA ASP A 23 -12.49 25.26 -18.91
C ASP A 23 -12.61 23.76 -19.20
N GLU A 24 -12.11 23.31 -20.35
CA GLU A 24 -12.08 21.90 -20.72
C GLU A 24 -11.17 21.08 -19.81
N ALA A 25 -9.96 21.59 -19.54
CA ALA A 25 -9.00 20.95 -18.64
C ALA A 25 -9.53 20.86 -17.21
N LEU A 26 -10.17 21.92 -16.70
CA LEU A 26 -10.76 21.95 -15.36
C LEU A 26 -11.91 20.96 -15.21
N ARG A 27 -12.82 20.90 -16.21
CA ARG A 27 -13.90 19.88 -16.25
C ARG A 27 -13.32 18.46 -16.32
N SER A 28 -12.25 18.27 -17.09
CA SER A 28 -11.61 16.97 -17.22
C SER A 28 -10.94 16.53 -15.92
N LEU A 29 -10.19 17.44 -15.28
CA LEU A 29 -9.53 17.23 -13.99
C LEU A 29 -10.54 16.86 -12.91
N ASP A 30 -11.62 17.63 -12.75
CA ASP A 30 -12.66 17.35 -11.77
C ASP A 30 -13.32 15.98 -11.96
N ARG A 31 -13.62 15.62 -13.21
CA ARG A 31 -14.19 14.31 -13.55
C ARG A 31 -13.21 13.18 -13.24
N HIS A 32 -11.93 13.32 -13.60
CA HIS A 32 -10.95 12.24 -13.46
C HIS A 32 -10.44 12.08 -12.04
N LEU A 33 -10.26 13.15 -11.27
CA LEU A 33 -9.97 13.05 -9.83
C LEU A 33 -11.06 12.27 -9.10
N ARG A 34 -12.35 12.54 -9.40
CA ARG A 34 -13.46 11.79 -8.80
C ARG A 34 -13.54 10.34 -9.28
N ALA A 35 -13.21 10.08 -10.54
CA ALA A 35 -13.26 8.75 -11.12
C ALA A 35 -12.11 7.84 -10.66
N ASN A 36 -10.94 8.42 -10.40
CA ASN A 36 -9.70 7.71 -10.06
C ASN A 36 -9.42 7.67 -8.56
N THR A 37 -10.28 8.26 -7.73
CA THR A 37 -10.13 8.26 -6.27
C THR A 37 -11.36 7.61 -5.62
N PHE A 38 -11.12 6.77 -4.63
CA PHE A 38 -12.19 6.21 -3.80
C PHE A 38 -12.83 7.29 -2.92
N PRO A 39 -14.10 7.14 -2.52
CA PRO A 39 -14.73 8.06 -1.57
C PRO A 39 -13.93 8.30 -0.29
N SER A 40 -13.18 7.30 0.17
CA SER A 40 -12.27 7.38 1.32
C SER A 40 -11.00 8.21 1.10
N GLY A 41 -10.66 8.52 -0.16
CA GLY A 41 -9.48 9.32 -0.52
C GLY A 41 -8.32 8.51 -1.10
N LEU A 42 -8.31 7.18 -1.00
CA LEU A 42 -7.28 6.38 -1.65
C LEU A 42 -7.42 6.39 -3.17
N ASN A 43 -6.30 6.38 -3.89
CA ASN A 43 -6.31 6.31 -5.35
C ASN A 43 -6.74 4.89 -5.78
N ARG A 44 -7.56 4.79 -6.83
CA ARG A 44 -8.18 3.53 -7.28
C ARG A 44 -7.24 2.60 -8.03
N GLU A 45 -6.10 3.10 -8.50
CA GLU A 45 -5.03 2.27 -9.05
C GLU A 45 -4.44 1.34 -7.98
N LEU A 46 -4.64 1.68 -6.70
CA LEU A 46 -4.08 0.94 -5.56
C LEU A 46 -2.56 0.77 -5.72
N ALA A 47 -1.93 1.79 -6.28
CA ALA A 47 -0.49 1.94 -6.40
C ALA A 47 -0.10 3.21 -5.64
N THR A 48 0.68 3.07 -4.57
CA THR A 48 0.91 4.17 -3.62
C THR A 48 1.64 5.35 -4.27
N GLU A 49 2.65 5.10 -5.11
CA GLU A 49 3.36 6.18 -5.79
C GLU A 49 2.42 7.00 -6.70
N TYR A 50 1.43 6.36 -7.30
CA TYR A 50 0.41 7.02 -8.13
C TYR A 50 -0.61 7.81 -7.30
N HIS A 51 -0.88 7.41 -6.05
CA HIS A 51 -1.60 8.28 -5.11
C HIS A 51 -0.85 9.60 -4.90
N GLY A 52 0.46 9.53 -4.61
CA GLY A 52 1.32 10.70 -4.46
C GLY A 52 1.36 11.56 -5.73
N LEU A 53 1.54 10.92 -6.90
CA LEU A 53 1.66 11.61 -8.18
C LEU A 53 0.38 12.38 -8.53
N VAL A 54 -0.77 11.75 -8.36
CA VAL A 54 -2.07 12.39 -8.64
C VAL A 54 -2.33 13.54 -7.66
N LEU A 55 -1.96 13.40 -6.38
CA LEU A 55 -2.07 14.46 -5.39
C LEU A 55 -1.20 15.67 -5.75
N GLU A 56 0.07 15.45 -6.09
CA GLU A 56 1.02 16.49 -6.53
C GLU A 56 0.50 17.26 -7.75
N LEU A 57 0.07 16.53 -8.79
CA LEU A 57 -0.47 17.13 -10.02
C LEU A 57 -1.74 17.92 -9.75
N GLY A 58 -2.61 17.41 -8.88
CA GLY A 58 -3.84 18.09 -8.49
C GLY A 58 -3.58 19.39 -7.73
N LEU A 59 -2.66 19.38 -6.76
CA LEU A 59 -2.27 20.56 -5.99
C LEU A 59 -1.63 21.63 -6.88
N ALA A 60 -0.72 21.23 -7.78
CA ALA A 60 -0.10 22.16 -8.73
C ALA A 60 -1.14 22.81 -9.66
N ALA A 61 -2.11 22.03 -10.16
CA ALA A 61 -3.16 22.55 -11.01
C ALA A 61 -4.10 23.54 -10.29
N VAL A 62 -4.39 23.29 -8.99
CA VAL A 62 -5.16 24.22 -8.15
C VAL A 62 -4.38 25.50 -7.87
N ALA A 63 -3.08 25.41 -7.60
CA ALA A 63 -2.20 26.56 -7.39
C ALA A 63 -2.21 27.53 -8.59
N GLU A 64 -2.07 26.99 -9.80
CA GLU A 64 -2.12 27.76 -11.04
C GLU A 64 -3.50 28.38 -11.29
N ALA A 65 -4.57 27.63 -11.06
CA ALA A 65 -5.93 28.15 -11.18
C ALA A 65 -6.21 29.29 -10.18
N ASP A 66 -5.79 29.15 -8.93
CA ASP A 66 -5.97 30.18 -7.89
C ASP A 66 -5.20 31.46 -8.19
N THR A 67 -3.97 31.31 -8.66
CA THR A 67 -3.08 32.41 -9.07
C THR A 67 -3.69 33.17 -10.26
N ALA A 68 -4.28 32.45 -11.23
CA ALA A 68 -4.97 33.05 -12.37
C ALA A 68 -6.39 33.56 -12.04
N GLY A 69 -6.86 33.43 -10.79
CA GLY A 69 -8.20 33.86 -10.38
C GLY A 69 -9.36 33.01 -10.94
N VAL A 70 -9.08 31.76 -11.31
CA VAL A 70 -10.00 30.84 -11.96
C VAL A 70 -10.78 30.06 -10.90
N PRO A 71 -12.12 30.10 -10.89
CA PRO A 71 -12.91 29.36 -9.91
C PRO A 71 -12.75 27.85 -10.04
N VAL A 72 -12.11 27.21 -9.05
CA VAL A 72 -11.95 25.75 -8.98
C VAL A 72 -13.23 25.10 -8.40
N PRO A 73 -13.79 24.04 -9.03
CA PRO A 73 -14.92 23.30 -8.47
C PRO A 73 -14.62 22.79 -7.05
N ALA A 74 -15.59 22.93 -6.14
CA ALA A 74 -15.43 22.49 -4.75
C ALA A 74 -15.11 20.98 -4.62
N THR A 75 -15.56 20.19 -5.59
CA THR A 75 -15.29 18.75 -5.71
C THR A 75 -13.82 18.42 -5.94
N VAL A 76 -13.07 19.23 -6.69
CA VAL A 76 -11.61 19.04 -6.89
C VAL A 76 -10.89 19.12 -5.55
N ARG A 77 -11.13 20.20 -4.81
CA ARG A 77 -10.51 20.42 -3.49
C ARG A 77 -10.94 19.38 -2.47
N LEU A 78 -12.20 18.96 -2.51
CA LEU A 78 -12.70 17.89 -1.64
C LEU A 78 -12.00 16.55 -1.91
N VAL A 79 -11.72 16.21 -3.17
CA VAL A 79 -10.97 14.98 -3.49
C VAL A 79 -9.53 15.08 -2.99
N LEU A 80 -8.84 16.20 -3.24
CA LEU A 80 -7.46 16.39 -2.78
C LEU A 80 -7.36 16.38 -1.25
N LEU A 81 -8.28 17.05 -0.54
CA LEU A 81 -8.42 16.98 0.92
C LEU A 81 -8.50 15.53 1.40
N ARG A 82 -9.37 14.72 0.80
CA ARG A 82 -9.56 13.32 1.19
C ARG A 82 -8.34 12.47 0.86
N MET A 83 -7.68 12.73 -0.26
CA MET A 83 -6.42 12.06 -0.59
C MET A 83 -5.36 12.34 0.48
N THR A 84 -5.21 13.60 0.88
CA THR A 84 -4.29 13.98 1.96
C THR A 84 -4.65 13.34 3.30
N ASP A 85 -5.93 13.36 3.69
CA ASP A 85 -6.41 12.68 4.91
C ASP A 85 -6.12 11.17 4.85
N ALA A 86 -6.32 10.53 3.70
CA ALA A 86 -6.03 9.12 3.52
C ALA A 86 -4.52 8.83 3.60
N LEU A 87 -3.66 9.67 3.01
CA LEU A 87 -2.21 9.57 3.13
C LEU A 87 -1.77 9.65 4.60
N ALA A 88 -2.19 10.69 5.32
CA ALA A 88 -1.89 10.86 6.75
C ALA A 88 -2.34 9.63 7.57
N ALA A 89 -3.48 9.05 7.18
CA ALA A 89 -4.04 7.90 7.84
C ALA A 89 -3.27 6.60 7.57
N VAL A 90 -2.62 6.40 6.41
CA VAL A 90 -1.98 5.11 6.08
C VAL A 90 -0.49 5.03 6.41
N VAL A 91 0.23 6.15 6.51
CA VAL A 91 1.68 6.13 6.76
C VAL A 91 2.07 5.44 8.09
N ASP A 92 3.29 4.92 8.16
CA ASP A 92 3.92 4.51 9.41
C ASP A 92 4.41 5.73 10.22
N ASP A 93 5.07 5.48 11.35
CA ASP A 93 5.59 6.54 12.23
C ASP A 93 6.80 7.26 11.64
N ALA A 94 7.42 6.70 10.59
CA ALA A 94 8.44 7.33 9.78
C ALA A 94 7.85 8.04 8.53
N LEU A 95 6.54 8.26 8.50
CA LEU A 95 5.80 8.92 7.41
C LEU A 95 5.80 8.17 6.07
N ARG A 96 6.17 6.88 6.06
CA ARG A 96 6.23 6.06 4.85
C ARG A 96 4.89 5.35 4.64
N PRO A 97 4.24 5.49 3.46
CA PRO A 97 3.01 4.76 3.16
C PRO A 97 3.28 3.27 2.82
N PRO A 98 2.25 2.43 2.65
CA PRO A 98 2.39 1.07 2.10
C PRO A 98 3.08 1.08 0.73
N ARG A 99 3.80 0.03 0.37
CA ARG A 99 4.50 -0.07 -0.93
C ARG A 99 3.67 -0.82 -1.97
N GLN A 100 2.35 -0.66 -1.92
CA GLN A 100 1.41 -1.37 -2.77
C GLN A 100 1.56 -0.98 -4.24
N GLY A 101 1.53 -1.98 -5.12
CA GLY A 101 1.46 -1.84 -6.58
C GLY A 101 2.75 -1.28 -7.20
N ASP A 102 2.61 -0.75 -8.41
CA ASP A 102 3.74 -0.20 -9.13
C ASP A 102 4.25 1.15 -8.57
N ALA A 103 5.56 1.31 -8.64
CA ALA A 103 6.33 2.48 -8.28
C ALA A 103 7.40 2.75 -9.36
N ASP A 104 7.39 3.95 -9.94
CA ASP A 104 8.35 4.41 -10.94
C ASP A 104 9.19 5.62 -10.52
N ASP A 105 9.16 5.95 -9.22
CA ASP A 105 9.79 7.15 -8.64
C ASP A 105 9.30 8.46 -9.33
N GLY A 106 8.12 8.45 -9.94
CA GLY A 106 7.55 9.57 -10.67
C GLY A 106 7.02 10.70 -9.78
N HIS A 107 7.34 11.94 -10.13
CA HIS A 107 6.88 13.15 -9.45
C HIS A 107 6.05 14.05 -10.37
N GLY A 108 5.00 14.67 -9.82
CA GLY A 108 4.17 15.63 -10.54
C GLY A 108 4.89 16.95 -10.78
N LEU A 109 5.61 17.44 -9.77
CA LEU A 109 6.45 18.63 -9.84
C LEU A 109 7.69 18.44 -8.93
N VAL A 110 8.87 18.56 -9.52
CA VAL A 110 10.16 18.48 -8.81
C VAL A 110 10.67 19.90 -8.57
N VAL A 111 10.56 20.35 -7.32
CA VAL A 111 11.11 21.65 -6.85
C VAL A 111 12.10 21.46 -5.69
N ASP A 112 12.09 20.28 -5.08
CA ASP A 112 12.95 19.91 -3.97
C ASP A 112 14.25 19.26 -4.46
N GLY A 113 15.27 19.28 -3.60
CA GLY A 113 16.53 18.60 -3.84
C GLY A 113 16.46 17.09 -3.56
N ALA A 114 17.54 16.39 -3.92
CA ALA A 114 17.70 14.98 -3.54
C ALA A 114 17.70 14.83 -2.01
N GLY A 115 17.01 13.80 -1.51
CA GLY A 115 16.93 13.50 -0.08
C GLY A 115 15.76 14.16 0.66
N THR A 116 14.98 15.02 0.01
CA THR A 116 13.70 15.50 0.58
C THR A 116 12.69 14.37 0.62
N ASP A 117 12.11 14.13 1.81
CA ASP A 117 11.04 13.15 1.97
C ASP A 117 9.76 13.65 1.29
N ARG A 118 9.39 12.97 0.20
CA ARG A 118 8.21 13.28 -0.61
C ARG A 118 6.91 13.27 0.21
N TRP A 119 6.75 12.26 1.07
CA TRP A 119 5.51 12.02 1.79
C TRP A 119 5.33 13.00 2.93
N ALA A 120 6.42 13.29 3.66
CA ALA A 120 6.46 14.36 4.65
C ALA A 120 6.12 15.72 4.00
N SER A 121 6.72 16.05 2.86
CA SER A 121 6.43 17.28 2.12
C SER A 121 4.96 17.37 1.68
N LEU A 122 4.37 16.26 1.21
CA LEU A 122 2.95 16.23 0.83
C LEU A 122 2.01 16.41 2.04
N LEU A 123 2.35 15.85 3.20
CA LEU A 123 1.59 16.05 4.43
C LEU A 123 1.71 17.48 4.96
N ALA A 124 2.91 18.07 4.93
CA ALA A 124 3.13 19.47 5.29
C ALA A 124 2.38 20.43 4.36
N THR A 125 2.43 20.19 3.05
CA THR A 125 1.63 20.92 2.05
C THR A 125 0.13 20.77 2.35
N GLY A 126 -0.30 19.55 2.67
CA GLY A 126 -1.66 19.24 3.07
C GLY A 126 -2.14 20.04 4.29
N ASP A 127 -1.32 20.14 5.32
CA ASP A 127 -1.60 20.93 6.53
C ASP A 127 -1.72 22.42 6.18
N ALA A 128 -0.79 22.95 5.40
CA ALA A 128 -0.81 24.36 5.00
C ALA A 128 -2.06 24.72 4.16
N VAL A 129 -2.51 23.82 3.29
CA VAL A 129 -3.63 24.07 2.36
C VAL A 129 -5.00 23.77 2.98
N PHE A 130 -5.11 22.66 3.71
CA PHE A 130 -6.37 22.09 4.19
C PHE A 130 -6.52 22.10 5.72
N GLY A 131 -5.44 22.29 6.46
CA GLY A 131 -5.36 22.09 7.90
C GLY A 131 -5.24 20.62 8.28
N SER A 132 -4.29 20.30 9.15
CA SER A 132 -4.14 18.98 9.76
C SER A 132 -5.28 18.68 10.75
N LEU A 133 -5.47 17.39 11.03
CA LEU A 133 -6.34 16.91 12.10
C LEU A 133 -5.49 16.51 13.31
N PRO A 134 -6.06 16.49 14.53
CA PRO A 134 -5.30 16.12 15.73
C PRO A 134 -4.62 14.74 15.68
N TRP A 135 -5.12 13.84 14.84
CA TRP A 135 -4.58 12.49 14.67
C TRP A 135 -3.58 12.35 13.52
N TRP A 136 -3.36 13.41 12.73
CA TRP A 136 -2.32 13.39 11.70
C TRP A 136 -0.95 13.18 12.34
N PRO A 137 -0.04 12.46 11.67
CA PRO A 137 1.31 12.27 12.19
C PRO A 137 2.06 13.62 12.19
N ALA A 138 2.98 13.78 13.13
CA ALA A 138 3.84 14.95 13.17
C ALA A 138 4.80 14.95 11.97
N VAL A 139 4.91 16.09 11.29
CA VAL A 139 5.85 16.29 10.20
C VAL A 139 6.97 17.21 10.69
N THR A 140 8.21 16.73 10.63
CA THR A 140 9.39 17.44 11.15
C THR A 140 10.33 17.93 10.07
N GLY A 141 10.15 17.46 8.83
CA GLY A 141 10.94 17.87 7.67
C GLY A 141 10.60 19.28 7.18
N THR A 142 11.55 19.90 6.47
CA THR A 142 11.31 21.14 5.71
C THR A 142 11.58 20.90 4.24
N ASP A 143 10.86 21.62 3.39
CA ASP A 143 10.93 21.46 1.95
C ASP A 143 10.55 22.77 1.23
N VAL A 144 10.82 22.84 -0.07
CA VAL A 144 10.53 24.00 -0.92
C VAL A 144 9.11 23.95 -1.46
N ARG A 145 8.59 22.75 -1.75
CA ARG A 145 7.23 22.55 -2.28
C ARG A 145 6.16 23.15 -1.37
N THR A 146 6.24 22.91 -0.07
CA THR A 146 5.24 23.33 0.93
C THR A 146 5.05 24.85 0.94
N PRO A 147 6.07 25.69 1.20
CA PRO A 147 5.89 27.14 1.17
C PRO A 147 5.51 27.67 -0.22
N LEU A 148 6.01 27.06 -1.31
CA LEU A 148 5.65 27.44 -2.67
C LEU A 148 4.14 27.24 -2.93
N LEU A 149 3.62 26.04 -2.67
CA LEU A 149 2.21 25.74 -2.91
C LEU A 149 1.30 26.47 -1.92
N ALA A 150 1.71 26.60 -0.65
CA ALA A 150 0.94 27.35 0.35
C ALA A 150 0.79 28.83 0.00
N ALA A 151 1.77 29.43 -0.69
CA ALA A 151 1.69 30.81 -1.15
C ALA A 151 0.76 31.00 -2.37
N LEU A 152 0.60 29.97 -3.21
CA LEU A 152 -0.17 30.05 -4.45
C LEU A 152 -1.61 29.54 -4.31
N VAL A 153 -1.83 28.56 -3.43
CA VAL A 153 -3.15 27.96 -3.21
C VAL A 153 -3.94 28.78 -2.21
N ARG A 154 -5.16 29.18 -2.58
CA ARG A 154 -6.09 29.84 -1.67
C ARG A 154 -6.48 28.88 -0.54
N PRO A 155 -6.39 29.30 0.74
CA PRO A 155 -6.69 28.44 1.87
C PRO A 155 -8.09 27.83 1.79
N TYR A 156 -8.19 26.53 2.02
CA TYR A 156 -9.48 25.86 2.06
C TYR A 156 -10.20 26.15 3.38
N GLY A 157 -11.42 26.70 3.32
CA GLY A 157 -12.29 26.86 4.50
C GLY A 157 -12.18 28.17 5.28
N LYS A 158 -11.24 29.08 4.99
CA LYS A 158 -11.14 30.39 5.69
C LYS A 158 -12.12 31.46 5.16
N ASP A 159 -12.52 31.39 3.88
CA ASP A 159 -13.41 32.39 3.25
C ASP A 159 -14.90 31.98 3.21
N GLY A 160 -15.35 31.08 4.09
CA GLY A 160 -16.77 30.71 4.21
C GLY A 160 -17.39 29.93 3.04
N ALA A 161 -16.63 29.66 1.96
CA ALA A 161 -17.12 28.94 0.77
C ALA A 161 -17.01 27.41 0.85
N GLY A 162 -16.35 26.87 1.89
CA GLY A 162 -16.33 25.44 2.17
C GLY A 162 -17.52 25.05 3.03
N ARG A 163 -18.57 24.45 2.45
CA ARG A 163 -19.59 23.71 3.22
C ARG A 163 -18.84 22.78 4.18
N ALA A 164 -19.11 22.84 5.49
CA ALA A 164 -18.36 22.07 6.50
C ALA A 164 -18.27 20.59 6.09
N VAL A 165 -17.12 20.21 5.51
CA VAL A 165 -16.86 18.83 5.07
C VAL A 165 -16.56 18.04 6.32
N ARG A 166 -17.35 17.01 6.59
CA ARG A 166 -17.07 16.10 7.70
C ARG A 166 -15.82 15.29 7.36
N ARG A 167 -14.74 15.56 8.07
CA ARG A 167 -13.50 14.79 8.05
C ARG A 167 -13.52 13.72 9.16
N PRO A 168 -12.67 12.68 9.09
CA PRO A 168 -12.61 11.65 10.13
C PRO A 168 -12.23 12.24 11.50
N ALA A 169 -12.97 11.86 12.55
CA ALA A 169 -12.71 12.35 13.91
C ALA A 169 -11.45 11.70 14.54
N GLY A 170 -11.11 10.49 14.11
CA GLY A 170 -9.90 9.77 14.49
C GLY A 170 -9.21 9.18 13.26
N ARG A 171 -7.98 8.70 13.43
CA ARG A 171 -7.17 8.10 12.37
C ARG A 171 -7.85 6.83 11.83
N PRO A 172 -8.32 6.82 10.57
CA PRO A 172 -8.91 5.61 9.99
C PRO A 172 -7.89 4.47 9.90
N ALA A 173 -8.29 3.28 10.38
CA ALA A 173 -7.52 2.05 10.21
C ALA A 173 -8.01 1.19 9.04
N HIS A 174 -9.24 1.41 8.55
CA HIS A 174 -9.84 0.60 7.50
C HIS A 174 -10.51 1.47 6.42
N PHE A 175 -10.17 1.17 5.17
CA PHE A 175 -10.68 1.81 3.96
C PHE A 175 -11.48 0.77 3.17
N ALA A 176 -12.74 0.59 3.53
CA ALA A 176 -13.58 -0.51 3.00
C ALA A 176 -13.73 -0.50 1.47
N ASP A 177 -13.73 0.68 0.84
CA ASP A 177 -13.83 0.84 -0.61
C ASP A 177 -12.56 0.44 -1.35
N ALA A 178 -11.39 0.63 -0.72
CA ALA A 178 -10.09 0.19 -1.22
C ALA A 178 -9.67 -1.20 -0.73
N GLY A 179 -10.39 -1.76 0.26
CA GLY A 179 -10.03 -2.99 0.98
C GLY A 179 -8.66 -2.94 1.68
N LEU A 180 -8.16 -1.74 1.99
CA LEU A 180 -6.91 -1.54 2.73
C LEU A 180 -7.19 -1.45 4.22
N THR A 181 -6.47 -2.23 5.03
CA THR A 181 -6.50 -2.12 6.49
C THR A 181 -5.08 -1.96 7.03
N VAL A 182 -4.92 -1.07 8.02
CA VAL A 182 -3.67 -0.89 8.76
C VAL A 182 -3.93 -1.20 10.24
N LEU A 183 -3.35 -2.29 10.71
CA LEU A 183 -3.29 -2.64 12.14
C LEU A 183 -2.08 -1.93 12.75
N ARG A 184 -2.24 -1.38 13.95
CA ARG A 184 -1.18 -0.68 14.68
C ARG A 184 -1.05 -1.26 16.07
N GLY A 185 0.19 -1.45 16.50
CA GLY A 185 0.53 -1.95 17.82
C GLY A 185 1.48 -0.98 18.54
N PRO A 186 1.94 -1.34 19.74
CA PRO A 186 2.91 -0.56 20.47
C PRO A 186 4.25 -0.49 19.73
N ASP A 187 5.10 0.45 20.15
CA ASP A 187 6.49 0.59 19.68
C ASP A 187 6.65 0.73 18.17
N GLY A 188 5.65 1.29 17.50
CA GLY A 188 5.66 1.52 16.05
C GLY A 188 5.49 0.25 15.23
N ILE A 189 4.84 -0.79 15.77
CA ILE A 189 4.39 -1.93 14.98
C ILE A 189 3.25 -1.46 14.06
N TRP A 190 3.47 -1.60 12.76
CA TRP A 190 2.54 -1.22 11.71
C TRP A 190 2.37 -2.39 10.76
N CYS A 191 1.14 -2.82 10.50
CA CYS A 191 0.84 -3.95 9.63
C CYS A 191 -0.24 -3.58 8.61
N ARG A 192 0.12 -3.54 7.34
CA ARG A 192 -0.84 -3.37 6.24
C ARG A 192 -1.36 -4.73 5.78
N CYS A 193 -2.67 -4.82 5.60
CA CYS A 193 -3.36 -6.00 5.10
C CYS A 193 -4.11 -5.67 3.81
N ASP A 194 -3.95 -6.51 2.78
CA ASP A 194 -4.64 -6.37 1.49
C ASP A 194 -5.91 -7.20 1.38
N GLY A 195 -7.07 -6.56 1.39
CA GLY A 195 -8.34 -7.17 0.99
C GLY A 195 -8.99 -6.45 -0.19
N GLY A 196 -8.20 -5.63 -0.90
CA GLY A 196 -8.66 -4.74 -1.95
C GLY A 196 -9.04 -5.45 -3.24
N PRO A 197 -9.76 -4.75 -4.13
CA PRO A 197 -9.88 -5.19 -5.51
C PRO A 197 -8.49 -5.25 -6.15
N HIS A 198 -8.31 -6.14 -7.14
CA HIS A 198 -7.01 -6.35 -7.80
C HIS A 198 -6.37 -5.05 -8.32
N GLY A 199 -7.15 -4.12 -8.88
CA GLY A 199 -6.66 -2.80 -9.30
C GLY A 199 -7.71 -2.02 -10.08
N PHE A 200 -7.29 -0.93 -10.72
CA PHE A 200 -8.23 -0.05 -11.42
C PHE A 200 -8.67 -0.58 -12.78
N LEU A 201 -9.99 -0.72 -12.93
CA LEU A 201 -10.66 -1.16 -14.17
C LEU A 201 -10.13 -2.51 -14.69
N SER A 202 -10.48 -2.85 -15.93
CA SER A 202 -10.14 -4.15 -16.53
C SER A 202 -8.65 -4.35 -16.74
N ILE A 203 -7.90 -3.28 -16.99
CA ILE A 203 -6.45 -3.38 -17.26
C ILE A 203 -5.64 -3.62 -15.98
N ALA A 204 -6.04 -3.00 -14.86
CA ALA A 204 -5.34 -3.03 -13.58
C ALA A 204 -3.81 -2.85 -13.75
N ALA A 205 -3.40 -1.87 -14.55
CA ALA A 205 -2.05 -1.77 -15.11
C ALA A 205 -0.94 -1.89 -14.06
N HIS A 206 -1.17 -1.28 -12.91
CA HIS A 206 -0.22 -1.14 -11.80
C HIS A 206 -0.42 -2.13 -10.66
N ALA A 207 -1.37 -3.06 -10.81
CA ALA A 207 -1.60 -4.12 -9.84
C ALA A 207 -0.54 -5.21 -9.90
N HIS A 208 -0.35 -5.88 -8.77
CA HIS A 208 0.44 -7.10 -8.60
C HIS A 208 -0.51 -8.30 -8.33
N ALA A 209 -0.03 -9.54 -8.39
CA ALA A 209 -0.82 -10.73 -8.00
C ALA A 209 -0.66 -11.01 -6.49
N ASP A 210 -0.94 -10.01 -5.67
CA ASP A 210 -0.57 -9.89 -4.26
C ASP A 210 -1.77 -9.89 -3.30
N ALA A 211 -2.92 -10.44 -3.71
CA ALA A 211 -4.08 -10.45 -2.82
C ALA A 211 -3.77 -11.17 -1.50
N LEU A 212 -4.30 -10.61 -0.42
CA LEU A 212 -4.04 -11.01 0.97
C LEU A 212 -2.58 -10.85 1.43
N SER A 213 -1.73 -10.17 0.66
CA SER A 213 -0.38 -9.82 1.09
C SER A 213 -0.41 -8.94 2.34
N VAL A 214 0.61 -9.09 3.18
CA VAL A 214 0.85 -8.26 4.35
C VAL A 214 2.20 -7.57 4.27
N GLU A 215 2.27 -6.31 4.73
CA GLU A 215 3.53 -5.61 5.00
C GLU A 215 3.60 -5.35 6.50
N VAL A 216 4.74 -5.59 7.12
CA VAL A 216 4.93 -5.37 8.57
C VAL A 216 6.17 -4.55 8.79
N ARG A 217 6.03 -3.50 9.58
CA ARG A 217 7.12 -2.63 10.00
C ARG A 217 7.19 -2.57 11.52
N HIS A 218 8.39 -2.45 12.04
CA HIS A 218 8.63 -2.16 13.46
C HIS A 218 9.56 -0.96 13.54
N ASP A 219 8.98 0.17 13.95
CA ASP A 219 9.65 1.48 14.07
C ASP A 219 10.45 1.83 12.80
N GLY A 220 9.72 1.92 11.69
CA GLY A 220 10.28 2.35 10.41
C GLY A 220 11.20 1.34 9.70
N VAL A 221 11.36 0.12 10.20
CA VAL A 221 12.09 -0.95 9.49
C VAL A 221 11.11 -1.94 8.87
N ASP A 222 11.28 -2.23 7.58
CA ASP A 222 10.48 -3.24 6.86
C ASP A 222 10.88 -4.65 7.32
N VAL A 223 10.06 -5.23 8.21
CA VAL A 223 10.28 -6.58 8.74
C VAL A 223 9.72 -7.62 7.79
N LEU A 224 8.47 -7.45 7.37
CA LEU A 224 7.89 -8.13 6.20
C LEU A 224 7.66 -7.08 5.12
N ALA A 225 8.45 -7.13 4.06
CA ALA A 225 8.51 -6.11 3.03
C ALA A 225 7.71 -6.51 1.79
N ASP A 226 7.10 -5.53 1.12
CA ASP A 226 6.79 -5.65 -0.30
C ASP A 226 8.10 -5.57 -1.10
N PRO A 227 8.33 -6.44 -2.11
CA PRO A 227 9.58 -6.44 -2.87
C PRO A 227 9.71 -5.20 -3.77
N GLY A 228 8.64 -4.47 -4.09
CA GLY A 228 8.60 -3.32 -4.99
C GLY A 228 8.47 -3.70 -6.48
N THR A 229 8.74 -2.74 -7.36
CA THR A 229 8.40 -2.84 -8.80
C THR A 229 9.57 -3.18 -9.72
N TYR A 230 10.76 -2.67 -9.37
CA TYR A 230 12.01 -2.71 -10.13
C TYR A 230 11.98 -2.12 -11.55
N CYS A 231 11.23 -2.69 -12.48
CA CYS A 231 11.28 -2.30 -13.89
C CYS A 231 9.96 -2.58 -14.61
N TYR A 232 9.67 -1.83 -15.67
CA TYR A 232 8.53 -2.11 -16.56
C TYR A 232 8.91 -2.86 -17.84
N HIS A 233 10.09 -2.57 -18.38
CA HIS A 233 10.51 -3.01 -19.71
C HIS A 233 11.96 -3.51 -19.71
N GLY A 234 12.35 -4.16 -20.80
CA GLY A 234 13.71 -4.68 -21.03
C GLY A 234 14.06 -5.94 -20.24
N GLN A 235 13.36 -6.22 -19.13
CA GLN A 235 13.67 -7.32 -18.21
C GLN A 235 12.41 -8.10 -17.80
N PRO A 236 11.80 -8.86 -18.73
CA PRO A 236 10.50 -9.50 -18.50
C PRO A 236 10.50 -10.54 -17.38
N GLY A 237 11.61 -11.25 -17.14
CA GLY A 237 11.73 -12.19 -16.02
C GLY A 237 11.61 -11.51 -14.66
N TRP A 238 12.26 -10.35 -14.51
CA TRP A 238 12.19 -9.55 -13.29
C TRP A 238 10.82 -8.90 -13.11
N ARG A 239 10.26 -8.29 -14.17
CA ARG A 239 8.90 -7.74 -14.15
C ARG A 239 7.87 -8.81 -13.77
N ARG A 240 8.03 -10.05 -14.25
CA ARG A 240 7.18 -11.17 -13.85
C ARG A 240 7.34 -11.49 -12.36
N TYR A 241 8.56 -11.59 -11.85
CA TYR A 241 8.84 -11.91 -10.45
C TYR A 241 8.26 -10.86 -9.48
N PHE A 242 8.56 -9.58 -9.69
CA PHE A 242 8.10 -8.52 -8.78
C PHE A 242 6.57 -8.36 -8.76
N ARG A 243 5.85 -8.91 -9.75
CA ARG A 243 4.38 -8.91 -9.82
C ARG A 243 3.73 -10.24 -9.50
N SER A 244 4.50 -11.30 -9.30
CA SER A 244 3.98 -12.64 -9.08
C SER A 244 3.48 -12.80 -7.64
N THR A 245 2.66 -13.81 -7.40
CA THR A 245 2.20 -14.16 -6.06
C THR A 245 3.36 -14.59 -5.17
N LEU A 246 4.31 -15.37 -5.70
CA LEU A 246 5.52 -15.77 -4.97
C LEU A 246 6.40 -14.58 -4.58
N GLY A 247 6.30 -13.45 -5.30
CA GLY A 247 6.99 -12.20 -4.97
C GLY A 247 6.45 -11.50 -3.72
N HIS A 248 5.30 -11.91 -3.17
CA HIS A 248 4.64 -11.19 -2.08
C HIS A 248 4.48 -12.06 -0.83
N ASN A 249 4.17 -11.42 0.29
CA ASN A 249 3.96 -12.07 1.58
C ASN A 249 2.59 -12.77 1.62
N THR A 250 2.38 -13.77 0.77
CA THR A 250 1.09 -14.46 0.60
C THR A 250 1.30 -15.91 0.14
N LEU A 251 0.21 -16.62 -0.13
CA LEU A 251 0.18 -18.04 -0.46
C LEU A 251 -0.01 -18.26 -1.97
N GLU A 252 0.88 -19.07 -2.56
CA GLU A 252 0.88 -19.57 -3.94
C GLU A 252 0.35 -21.01 -4.00
N LEU A 253 -0.54 -21.32 -4.95
CA LEU A 253 -0.97 -22.70 -5.23
C LEU A 253 -0.48 -23.20 -6.59
N ASP A 254 0.02 -24.43 -6.62
CA ASP A 254 0.47 -25.17 -7.81
C ASP A 254 1.44 -24.40 -8.72
N GLY A 255 2.23 -23.48 -8.16
CA GLY A 255 3.17 -22.66 -8.93
C GLY A 255 2.50 -21.64 -9.84
N THR A 256 1.28 -21.20 -9.52
CA THR A 256 0.50 -20.26 -10.31
C THR A 256 0.17 -18.98 -9.54
N ASP A 257 0.13 -17.86 -10.25
CA ASP A 257 -0.29 -16.58 -9.69
C ASP A 257 -1.81 -16.54 -9.47
N GLN A 258 -2.23 -15.80 -8.44
CA GLN A 258 -3.64 -15.59 -8.09
C GLN A 258 -4.42 -14.85 -9.20
N SER A 259 -3.72 -14.00 -9.95
CA SER A 259 -4.20 -13.24 -11.11
C SER A 259 -3.33 -13.57 -12.32
N VAL A 260 -3.88 -13.47 -13.55
CA VAL A 260 -3.15 -13.84 -14.78
C VAL A 260 -2.70 -12.60 -15.53
N SER A 261 -1.39 -12.43 -15.65
CA SER A 261 -0.81 -11.34 -16.45
C SER A 261 -0.96 -11.62 -17.94
N GLY A 262 -1.45 -10.63 -18.68
CA GLY A 262 -1.45 -10.57 -20.15
C GLY A 262 -0.34 -9.69 -20.73
N GLY A 263 0.56 -9.16 -19.89
CA GLY A 263 1.60 -8.23 -20.30
C GLY A 263 2.07 -7.32 -19.16
N PRO A 264 3.03 -6.41 -19.44
CA PRO A 264 3.63 -5.55 -18.42
C PRO A 264 2.64 -4.64 -17.70
N PHE A 265 1.52 -4.28 -18.35
CA PHE A 265 0.47 -3.40 -17.84
C PHE A 265 -0.95 -3.95 -18.09
N LEU A 266 -1.08 -5.27 -18.21
CA LEU A 266 -2.37 -5.90 -18.49
C LEU A 266 -2.54 -7.16 -17.65
N TRP A 267 -3.68 -7.26 -16.99
CA TRP A 267 -4.16 -8.49 -16.38
C TRP A 267 -5.38 -9.00 -17.15
N THR A 268 -5.36 -10.28 -17.53
CA THR A 268 -6.45 -10.93 -18.28
C THR A 268 -7.43 -11.66 -17.36
N ARG A 269 -7.01 -11.97 -16.14
CA ARG A 269 -7.87 -12.49 -15.06
C ARG A 269 -7.44 -11.92 -13.73
N HIS A 270 -8.40 -11.52 -12.91
CA HIS A 270 -8.17 -10.96 -11.57
C HIS A 270 -8.71 -11.94 -10.52
N ALA A 271 -7.94 -12.19 -9.47
CA ALA A 271 -8.48 -12.71 -8.22
C ALA A 271 -9.50 -11.71 -7.67
N ARG A 272 -10.63 -12.22 -7.15
CA ARG A 272 -11.62 -11.37 -6.48
C ARG A 272 -11.48 -11.53 -4.98
N SER A 273 -10.99 -10.50 -4.33
CA SER A 273 -10.86 -10.45 -2.88
C SER A 273 -12.11 -9.89 -2.23
N ARG A 274 -12.36 -10.29 -0.99
CA ARG A 274 -13.37 -9.70 -0.12
C ARG A 274 -12.91 -9.72 1.33
N VAL A 275 -12.96 -8.56 1.97
CA VAL A 275 -12.80 -8.43 3.42
C VAL A 275 -14.02 -9.04 4.12
N LEU A 276 -13.78 -9.96 5.04
CA LEU A 276 -14.80 -10.69 5.81
C LEU A 276 -15.06 -10.06 7.17
N GLY A 277 -14.04 -9.47 7.79
CA GLY A 277 -14.16 -8.82 9.08
C GLY A 277 -12.95 -7.99 9.42
N VAL A 278 -13.19 -6.87 10.12
CA VAL A 278 -12.16 -5.97 10.65
C VAL A 278 -12.61 -5.53 12.04
N ASP A 279 -11.73 -5.63 13.01
CA ASP A 279 -11.90 -5.00 14.32
C ASP A 279 -10.59 -4.33 14.71
N THR A 280 -10.62 -3.00 14.83
CA THR A 280 -9.48 -2.20 15.29
C THR A 280 -9.93 -1.26 16.41
N SER A 281 -11.03 -1.60 17.07
CA SER A 281 -11.65 -0.77 18.12
C SER A 281 -11.15 -1.13 19.51
N ASP A 282 -10.65 -2.35 19.68
CA ASP A 282 -10.00 -2.83 20.90
C ASP A 282 -8.51 -2.45 20.89
N GLU A 283 -8.07 -1.76 21.95
CA GLU A 283 -6.67 -1.35 22.15
C GLU A 283 -5.76 -2.54 22.45
N GLY A 284 -6.31 -3.67 22.90
CA GLY A 284 -5.55 -4.89 23.22
C GLY A 284 -5.30 -5.78 22.01
N VAL A 285 -6.30 -5.99 21.17
CA VAL A 285 -6.25 -6.92 20.02
C VAL A 285 -6.93 -6.30 18.80
N SER A 286 -6.19 -6.18 17.70
CA SER A 286 -6.73 -5.77 16.41
C SER A 286 -6.74 -6.94 15.42
N HIS A 287 -7.81 -7.09 14.65
CA HIS A 287 -8.04 -8.21 13.76
C HIS A 287 -8.47 -7.77 12.35
N TRP A 288 -8.03 -8.54 11.36
CA TRP A 288 -8.46 -8.45 9.97
C TRP A 288 -8.59 -9.85 9.34
N SER A 289 -9.59 -10.04 8.49
CA SER A 289 -9.82 -11.29 7.75
C SER A 289 -10.34 -10.99 6.35
N ALA A 290 -9.79 -11.68 5.35
CA ALA A 290 -10.25 -11.60 3.96
C ALA A 290 -9.98 -12.91 3.20
N GLU A 291 -10.66 -13.08 2.08
CA GLU A 291 -10.50 -14.25 1.20
C GLU A 291 -10.49 -13.84 -0.28
N HIS A 292 -9.95 -14.70 -1.14
CA HIS A 292 -10.01 -14.55 -2.60
C HIS A 292 -10.22 -15.88 -3.35
N ASP A 293 -10.73 -15.80 -4.58
CA ASP A 293 -11.06 -16.94 -5.46
C ASP A 293 -10.04 -17.13 -6.63
N GLY A 294 -8.81 -16.65 -6.42
CA GLY A 294 -7.77 -16.60 -7.44
C GLY A 294 -7.37 -17.97 -8.01
N TYR A 295 -7.63 -19.06 -7.30
CA TYR A 295 -7.27 -20.40 -7.72
C TYR A 295 -8.50 -21.21 -8.10
N GLY A 296 -8.55 -21.76 -9.31
CA GLY A 296 -9.73 -22.50 -9.79
C GLY A 296 -10.15 -23.63 -8.84
N GLY A 297 -11.36 -23.56 -8.30
CA GLY A 297 -11.88 -24.55 -7.34
C GLY A 297 -11.31 -24.46 -5.93
N SER A 298 -10.55 -23.41 -5.61
CA SER A 298 -9.98 -23.15 -4.29
C SER A 298 -10.25 -21.72 -3.84
N VAL A 299 -10.48 -21.54 -2.54
CA VAL A 299 -10.58 -20.22 -1.91
C VAL A 299 -9.49 -20.15 -0.86
N HIS A 300 -8.63 -19.14 -0.98
CA HIS A 300 -7.62 -18.85 0.02
C HIS A 300 -8.16 -17.73 0.92
N ARG A 301 -8.12 -17.97 2.23
CA ARG A 301 -8.52 -17.04 3.26
C ARG A 301 -7.35 -16.81 4.21
N ARG A 302 -7.14 -15.54 4.55
CA ARG A 302 -6.15 -15.12 5.53
C ARG A 302 -6.83 -14.38 6.68
N ARG A 303 -6.35 -14.66 7.89
CA ARG A 303 -6.64 -13.88 9.10
C ARG A 303 -5.36 -13.33 9.68
N VAL A 304 -5.40 -12.10 10.16
CA VAL A 304 -4.30 -11.40 10.80
C VAL A 304 -4.79 -10.83 12.11
N GLU A 305 -4.11 -11.14 13.21
CA GLU A 305 -4.36 -10.59 14.53
C GLU A 305 -3.08 -9.98 15.07
N LEU A 306 -3.19 -8.77 15.61
CA LEU A 306 -2.12 -8.06 16.30
C LEU A 306 -2.50 -7.89 17.77
N THR A 307 -1.76 -8.57 18.64
CA THR A 307 -1.97 -8.53 20.09
C THR A 307 -0.95 -7.60 20.71
N ALA A 308 -1.40 -6.46 21.23
CA ALA A 308 -0.55 -5.40 21.75
C ALA A 308 0.28 -5.86 22.96
N ALA A 309 -0.34 -6.59 23.89
CA ALA A 309 0.30 -7.00 25.15
C ALA A 309 1.50 -7.94 24.94
N SER A 310 1.43 -8.85 23.96
CA SER A 310 2.53 -9.76 23.62
C SER A 310 3.41 -9.26 22.48
N ARG A 311 3.02 -8.17 21.81
CA ARG A 311 3.65 -7.67 20.57
C ARG A 311 3.76 -8.77 19.52
N GLU A 312 2.67 -9.49 19.32
CA GLU A 312 2.62 -10.62 18.40
C GLU A 312 1.64 -10.35 17.26
N LEU A 313 2.12 -10.56 16.04
CA LEU A 313 1.29 -10.63 14.84
C LEU A 313 1.09 -12.10 14.47
N ARG A 314 -0.15 -12.59 14.57
CA ARG A 314 -0.53 -13.93 14.15
C ARG A 314 -1.19 -13.89 12.79
N VAL A 315 -0.66 -14.64 11.84
CA VAL A 315 -1.22 -14.82 10.49
C VAL A 315 -1.67 -16.27 10.32
N VAL A 316 -2.92 -16.48 9.89
CA VAL A 316 -3.47 -17.82 9.64
C VAL A 316 -3.98 -17.88 8.21
N ASP A 317 -3.38 -18.77 7.41
CA ASP A 317 -3.75 -19.05 6.03
C ASP A 317 -4.53 -20.35 5.91
N GLU A 318 -5.73 -20.29 5.36
CA GLU A 318 -6.59 -21.43 5.12
C GLU A 318 -6.91 -21.55 3.63
N VAL A 319 -6.82 -22.76 3.09
CA VAL A 319 -7.23 -23.04 1.72
C VAL A 319 -8.38 -24.04 1.72
N ARG A 320 -9.55 -23.59 1.26
CA ARG A 320 -10.66 -24.47 0.94
C ARG A 320 -10.51 -24.98 -0.48
N GLY A 321 -10.82 -26.26 -0.70
CA GLY A 321 -10.77 -26.88 -2.03
C GLY A 321 -9.96 -28.18 -2.01
N PRO A 322 -9.58 -28.70 -3.20
CA PRO A 322 -8.76 -29.91 -3.29
C PRO A 322 -7.37 -29.69 -2.68
N ARG A 323 -6.74 -30.81 -2.28
CA ARG A 323 -5.32 -30.83 -1.92
C ARG A 323 -4.49 -30.35 -3.11
N ARG A 324 -3.67 -29.32 -2.90
CA ARG A 324 -2.81 -28.70 -3.92
C ARG A 324 -1.41 -28.48 -3.35
N ALA A 325 -0.42 -28.39 -4.22
CA ALA A 325 0.92 -27.97 -3.81
C ALA A 325 0.85 -26.50 -3.39
N VAL A 326 1.55 -26.15 -2.30
CA VAL A 326 1.54 -24.79 -1.75
C VAL A 326 2.95 -24.26 -1.60
N ARG A 327 3.10 -22.96 -1.86
CA ARG A 327 4.24 -22.17 -1.37
C ARG A 327 3.73 -21.00 -0.55
N LEU A 328 4.26 -20.83 0.65
CA LEU A 328 4.01 -19.65 1.48
C LEU A 328 5.31 -18.85 1.56
N ALA A 329 5.25 -17.57 1.19
CA ALA A 329 6.42 -16.71 1.14
C ALA A 329 6.34 -15.59 2.19
N PHE A 330 7.48 -15.30 2.81
CA PHE A 330 7.73 -14.13 3.66
C PHE A 330 9.03 -13.46 3.21
N HIS A 331 8.91 -12.29 2.61
CA HIS A 331 9.98 -11.42 2.13
C HIS A 331 10.37 -10.47 3.25
N LEU A 332 11.63 -10.52 3.65
CA LEU A 332 12.18 -9.64 4.67
C LEU A 332 12.76 -8.38 4.03
N GLY A 333 12.75 -7.28 4.77
CA GLY A 333 13.44 -6.07 4.33
C GLY A 333 14.96 -6.27 4.26
N PRO A 334 15.67 -5.45 3.46
CA PRO A 334 17.10 -5.59 3.22
C PRO A 334 17.96 -5.38 4.48
N ALA A 335 17.43 -4.69 5.49
CA ALA A 335 18.08 -4.47 6.78
C ALA A 335 17.92 -5.64 7.77
N VAL A 336 17.06 -6.62 7.46
CA VAL A 336 16.73 -7.72 8.37
C VAL A 336 17.56 -8.95 8.02
N ALA A 337 18.38 -9.38 8.98
CA ALA A 337 19.03 -10.68 8.94
C ALA A 337 18.07 -11.76 9.45
N ALA A 338 18.23 -12.98 8.95
CA ALA A 338 17.44 -14.13 9.39
C ALA A 338 18.30 -15.37 9.55
N ASP A 339 18.17 -16.01 10.71
CA ASP A 339 18.70 -17.35 10.97
C ASP A 339 17.53 -18.33 11.06
N LEU A 340 17.41 -19.21 10.05
CA LEU A 340 16.32 -20.16 9.92
C LEU A 340 16.77 -21.56 10.34
N VAL A 341 16.13 -22.11 11.37
CA VAL A 341 16.34 -23.49 11.82
C VAL A 341 15.00 -24.21 11.86
N GLY A 342 14.83 -25.20 10.97
CA GLY A 342 13.56 -25.91 10.82
C GLY A 342 12.46 -24.95 10.36
N SER A 343 11.43 -24.76 11.19
CA SER A 343 10.31 -23.84 10.95
C SER A 343 10.33 -22.62 11.88
N ARG A 344 11.51 -22.24 12.40
CA ARG A 344 11.67 -21.06 13.25
C ARG A 344 12.76 -20.17 12.70
N ALA A 345 12.47 -18.90 12.46
CA ALA A 345 13.44 -17.91 12.04
C ALA A 345 13.64 -16.84 13.11
N VAL A 346 14.89 -16.63 13.54
CA VAL A 346 15.27 -15.50 14.38
C VAL A 346 15.63 -14.34 13.46
N LEU A 347 14.93 -13.22 13.63
CA LEU A 347 15.11 -12.01 12.84
C LEU A 347 15.85 -10.96 13.67
N THR A 348 16.85 -10.31 13.09
CA THR A 348 17.60 -9.23 13.76
C THR A 348 17.84 -8.07 12.81
N TRP A 349 17.83 -6.86 13.35
CA TRP A 349 18.15 -5.63 12.62
C TRP A 349 18.57 -4.52 13.59
N ALA A 350 19.26 -3.52 13.07
CA ALA A 350 19.66 -2.34 13.83
C ALA A 350 18.91 -1.11 13.33
N ARG A 351 18.47 -0.26 14.25
CA ARG A 351 17.92 1.06 13.95
C ARG A 351 18.46 2.07 14.95
N ASP A 352 19.02 3.17 14.44
CA ASP A 352 19.59 4.25 15.25
C ASP A 352 20.62 3.77 16.32
N GLY A 353 21.38 2.73 15.96
CA GLY A 353 22.40 2.11 16.83
C GLY A 353 21.83 1.15 17.89
N VAL A 354 20.52 0.90 17.89
CA VAL A 354 19.86 -0.06 18.77
C VAL A 354 19.55 -1.34 18.00
N GLU A 355 20.05 -2.46 18.50
CA GLU A 355 19.71 -3.79 18.00
C GLU A 355 18.28 -4.16 18.41
N ARG A 356 17.55 -4.76 17.49
CA ARG A 356 16.19 -5.26 17.69
C ARG A 356 16.09 -6.67 17.16
N SER A 357 15.12 -7.41 17.68
CA SER A 357 14.87 -8.75 17.20
C SER A 357 13.39 -9.11 17.20
N ALA A 358 13.07 -10.11 16.39
CA ALA A 358 11.79 -10.78 16.41
C ALA A 358 12.00 -12.26 16.15
N VAL A 359 10.99 -13.06 16.49
CA VAL A 359 10.95 -14.46 16.11
C VAL A 359 9.76 -14.69 15.21
N LEU A 360 10.02 -15.32 14.07
CA LEU A 360 9.00 -15.78 13.14
C LEU A 360 8.87 -17.29 13.27
N ASP A 361 7.83 -17.72 13.99
CA ASP A 361 7.42 -19.11 14.08
C ASP A 361 6.55 -19.44 12.88
N LEU A 362 7.08 -20.31 12.01
CA LEU A 362 6.50 -20.67 10.73
C LEU A 362 5.75 -22.01 10.83
N PRO A 363 4.78 -22.26 9.92
CA PRO A 363 4.05 -23.52 9.85
C PRO A 363 4.97 -24.74 9.78
N GLY A 364 4.90 -25.61 10.79
CA GLY A 364 5.79 -26.78 10.94
C GLY A 364 5.50 -27.90 9.93
N GLU A 365 4.32 -27.88 9.32
CA GLU A 365 3.89 -28.79 8.26
C GLU A 365 4.51 -28.48 6.88
N LEU A 366 5.18 -27.33 6.74
CA LEU A 366 5.89 -26.93 5.52
C LEU A 366 7.41 -27.11 5.67
N SER A 367 8.07 -27.42 4.54
CA SER A 367 9.53 -27.42 4.47
C SER A 367 10.03 -26.03 4.07
N TRP A 368 10.76 -25.38 4.99
CA TRP A 368 11.21 -24.01 4.85
C TRP A 368 12.64 -23.88 4.33
N ARG A 369 12.86 -22.91 3.46
CA ARG A 369 14.18 -22.51 2.96
C ARG A 369 14.30 -20.99 2.92
N ALA A 370 15.49 -20.49 3.23
CA ALA A 370 15.84 -19.10 3.03
C ALA A 370 16.50 -18.92 1.65
N HIS A 371 16.10 -17.86 0.94
CA HIS A 371 16.61 -17.49 -0.37
C HIS A 371 17.11 -16.05 -0.33
N ARG A 372 18.27 -15.79 -0.93
CA ARG A 372 18.86 -14.44 -0.99
C ARG A 372 19.56 -14.21 -2.32
N GLY A 373 19.07 -13.25 -3.10
CA GLY A 373 19.72 -12.81 -4.33
C GLY A 373 19.76 -13.85 -5.47
N ALA A 374 18.83 -14.81 -5.51
CA ALA A 374 18.78 -15.82 -6.59
C ALA A 374 18.31 -15.18 -7.90
N THR A 375 18.95 -15.48 -9.03
CA THR A 375 18.70 -14.79 -10.31
C THR A 375 18.02 -15.67 -11.36
N ASP A 376 18.11 -16.99 -11.25
CA ASP A 376 17.50 -17.93 -12.18
C ASP A 376 16.95 -19.18 -11.46
N PRO A 377 15.64 -19.22 -11.12
CA PRO A 377 14.67 -18.12 -11.24
C PRO A 377 14.93 -16.99 -10.20
N PRO A 378 14.46 -15.75 -10.43
CA PRO A 378 14.50 -14.67 -9.46
C PRO A 378 13.82 -15.01 -8.13
N LEU A 379 14.50 -14.79 -7.00
CA LEU A 379 13.95 -14.89 -5.64
C LEU A 379 14.88 -14.23 -4.60
N GLY A 380 14.34 -13.62 -3.54
CA GLY A 380 15.16 -12.95 -2.52
C GLY A 380 15.73 -11.61 -2.98
N TRP A 381 14.86 -10.75 -3.52
CA TRP A 381 15.22 -9.41 -3.99
C TRP A 381 14.25 -8.36 -3.49
N TYR A 382 14.80 -7.19 -3.19
CA TYR A 382 14.08 -5.98 -2.82
C TYR A 382 14.43 -4.86 -3.79
N SER A 383 13.44 -4.09 -4.23
CA SER A 383 13.60 -2.97 -5.15
C SER A 383 13.37 -1.66 -4.39
N PRO A 384 14.42 -0.93 -3.95
CA PRO A 384 14.25 0.34 -3.22
C PRO A 384 13.71 1.47 -4.10
N GLY A 385 13.66 1.29 -5.42
CA GLY A 385 12.98 2.19 -6.36
C GLY A 385 13.31 1.81 -7.80
N PHE A 386 12.85 2.61 -8.75
CA PHE A 386 12.86 2.21 -10.15
C PHE A 386 14.28 2.01 -10.70
N GLY A 387 14.47 0.91 -11.44
CA GLY A 387 15.75 0.48 -11.99
C GLY A 387 16.74 -0.08 -10.96
N ARG A 388 16.40 -0.11 -9.67
CA ARG A 388 17.29 -0.54 -8.58
C ARG A 388 16.75 -1.79 -7.90
N LYS A 389 17.62 -2.76 -7.62
CA LYS A 389 17.30 -3.91 -6.78
C LYS A 389 18.53 -4.38 -6.02
N GLU A 390 18.31 -4.94 -4.85
CA GLU A 390 19.35 -5.46 -3.96
C GLU A 390 18.92 -6.81 -3.36
N PRO A 391 19.88 -7.69 -3.01
CA PRO A 391 19.57 -8.96 -2.37
C PRO A 391 18.91 -8.75 -1.00
N ALA A 392 17.77 -9.41 -0.80
CA ALA A 392 17.08 -9.49 0.48
C ALA A 392 16.75 -10.95 0.79
N THR A 393 16.34 -11.26 2.02
CA THR A 393 16.02 -12.64 2.40
C THR A 393 14.53 -12.91 2.20
N THR A 394 14.20 -13.97 1.47
CA THR A 394 12.85 -14.51 1.38
C THR A 394 12.82 -15.90 2.00
N LEU A 395 11.91 -16.13 2.94
CA LEU A 395 11.62 -17.45 3.50
C LEU A 395 10.48 -18.07 2.70
N VAL A 396 10.69 -19.27 2.15
CA VAL A 396 9.67 -19.99 1.38
C VAL A 396 9.42 -21.35 2.00
N GLY A 397 8.18 -21.56 2.43
CA GLY A 397 7.67 -22.84 2.91
C GLY A 397 7.01 -23.59 1.77
N THR A 398 7.33 -24.87 1.61
CA THR A 398 6.76 -25.72 0.55
C THR A 398 6.09 -26.95 1.13
N GLY A 399 4.95 -27.34 0.57
CA GLY A 399 4.18 -28.48 1.06
C GLY A 399 2.87 -28.66 0.31
N PHE A 400 1.83 -29.10 1.01
CA PHE A 400 0.49 -29.30 0.45
C PHE A 400 -0.60 -28.80 1.38
N THR A 401 -1.71 -28.37 0.81
CA THR A 401 -2.93 -28.07 1.57
C THR A 401 -3.61 -29.36 2.04
N ASP A 402 -4.24 -29.33 3.21
CA ASP A 402 -5.08 -30.42 3.68
C ASP A 402 -6.49 -30.20 3.14
N GLY A 403 -6.82 -30.84 2.00
CA GLY A 403 -8.10 -30.63 1.31
C GLY A 403 -9.30 -30.60 2.28
N ALA A 404 -10.08 -29.52 2.25
CA ALA A 404 -11.11 -29.22 3.26
C ALA A 404 -12.48 -28.87 2.61
N PRO A 405 -13.60 -29.45 3.11
CA PRO A 405 -14.91 -29.32 2.44
C PRO A 405 -15.68 -28.01 2.71
N GLY A 406 -15.23 -27.11 3.59
CA GLY A 406 -16.01 -25.92 3.90
C GLY A 406 -15.31 -24.94 4.82
N PHE A 407 -15.70 -23.68 4.71
CA PHE A 407 -15.42 -22.67 5.73
C PHE A 407 -16.66 -22.51 6.60
N THR A 408 -16.50 -22.54 7.92
CA THR A 408 -17.55 -22.09 8.83
C THR A 408 -17.57 -20.54 8.82
N ASN A 409 -18.75 -19.95 8.71
CA ASN A 409 -18.96 -18.49 8.74
C ASN A 409 -18.96 -17.91 10.16
N ARG A 410 -18.65 -18.71 11.19
CA ARG A 410 -18.46 -18.18 12.54
C ARG A 410 -17.08 -17.53 12.56
N ALA A 411 -16.97 -16.33 13.12
CA ALA A 411 -15.68 -15.87 13.64
C ALA A 411 -15.19 -16.97 14.59
N PRO A 412 -14.17 -17.76 14.24
CA PRO A 412 -13.64 -18.70 15.19
C PRO A 412 -12.79 -17.86 16.14
N ASP A 413 -12.95 -18.09 17.44
CA ASP A 413 -11.83 -17.87 18.35
C ASP A 413 -10.57 -18.44 17.66
N PHE A 414 -9.44 -17.76 17.81
CA PHE A 414 -8.10 -18.22 17.41
C PHE A 414 -7.66 -19.52 18.13
N THR A 415 -8.61 -20.38 18.49
CA THR A 415 -8.43 -21.68 19.11
C THR A 415 -7.73 -22.66 18.19
N ASP A 416 -6.87 -23.42 18.84
CA ASP A 416 -6.09 -24.54 18.35
C ASP A 416 -7.05 -25.59 17.73
N GLY A 417 -7.17 -25.62 16.40
CA GLY A 417 -8.12 -26.52 15.72
C GLY A 417 -8.58 -26.10 14.31
N ALA A 418 -8.30 -24.87 13.88
CA ALA A 418 -8.50 -24.48 12.49
C ALA A 418 -7.45 -25.15 11.59
N ARG A 419 -7.88 -25.87 10.54
CA ARG A 419 -6.99 -26.44 9.52
C ARG A 419 -6.42 -25.28 8.69
N GLY A 420 -5.14 -24.95 8.89
CA GLY A 420 -4.47 -23.88 8.16
C GLY A 420 -3.02 -23.68 8.62
N PHE A 421 -2.26 -22.97 7.80
CA PHE A 421 -0.88 -22.61 8.08
C PHE A 421 -0.85 -21.42 9.04
N THR A 422 -0.38 -21.62 10.28
CA THR A 422 -0.24 -20.55 11.27
C THR A 422 1.20 -20.05 11.29
N THR A 423 1.37 -18.74 11.12
CA THR A 423 2.62 -18.01 11.33
C THR A 423 2.46 -17.05 12.50
N VAL A 424 3.45 -16.96 13.38
CA VAL A 424 3.48 -15.97 14.47
C VAL A 424 4.77 -15.18 14.39
N LEU A 425 4.66 -13.85 14.26
CA LEU A 425 5.77 -12.91 14.36
C LEU A 425 5.72 -12.24 15.74
N ALA A 426 6.65 -12.59 16.61
CA ALA A 426 6.77 -12.06 17.97
C ALA A 426 7.93 -11.09 18.07
N PHE A 427 7.64 -9.81 18.29
CA PHE A 427 8.69 -8.79 18.52
C PHE A 427 9.28 -8.95 19.92
N ARG A 428 10.60 -8.80 20.03
CA ARG A 428 11.34 -8.90 21.30
C ARG A 428 11.97 -7.55 21.62
N ASP A 429 12.13 -7.30 22.92
CA ASP A 429 12.88 -6.15 23.45
C ASP A 429 14.38 -6.23 23.13
#